data_AF-A0A2H0TJ72-F1
#
_entry.id   AF-A0A2H0TJ72-F1
#
_cell.length_a   1.000
_cell.length_b   1.000
_cell.length_c   1.000
_cell.angle_alpha   90.00
_cell.angle_beta   90.00
_cell.angle_gamma   90.00
#
_symmetry.space_group_name_H-M   'P 1'
#
loop_
_entity.id
_entity.type
_entity.pdbx_description
1 polymer ?
#
loop_
_entity_poly.entity_id
_entity_poly.type
_entity_poly.pdbx_seq_one_letter_code
_entity_poly.pdbx_strand_id
1 'polypeptide(L)'
;MRIAVNDELENLKKVLPQALEILESGGRLVVISFHSLEDRIVKNFYRSRASIDLKILTKKPVGASSEEIKINPRSRSAKLRAAIKL
;
A
#
# COMPACT_ATOMS: atom_id res chain seq x y z
N MET A 1 16.64 2.92 -17.79
CA MET A 1 15.29 2.35 -17.66
C MET A 1 15.47 0.98 -17.02
N ARG A 2 15.05 0.78 -15.76
CA ARG A 2 15.25 -0.49 -15.06
C ARG A 2 14.10 -1.44 -15.43
N ILE A 3 14.42 -2.52 -16.13
CA ILE A 3 13.47 -3.61 -16.44
C ILE A 3 12.81 -4.15 -15.16
N ALA A 4 13.52 -4.11 -14.02
CA ALA A 4 13.04 -4.55 -12.71
C ALA A 4 11.76 -3.83 -12.20
N VAL A 5 11.51 -2.57 -12.58
CA VAL A 5 10.35 -1.81 -12.05
C VAL A 5 9.02 -2.38 -12.54
N ASN A 6 8.98 -2.93 -13.76
CA ASN A 6 7.76 -3.53 -14.28
C ASN A 6 7.40 -4.82 -13.54
N ASP A 7 8.40 -5.65 -13.27
CA ASP A 7 8.20 -6.88 -12.49
C ASP A 7 7.80 -6.57 -11.05
N GLU A 8 8.37 -5.53 -10.44
CA GLU A 8 7.97 -5.05 -9.10
C GLU A 8 6.49 -4.64 -9.07
N LEU A 9 6.02 -3.87 -10.05
CA LEU A 9 4.63 -3.45 -10.15
C LEU A 9 3.67 -4.62 -10.40
N GLU A 10 4.09 -5.59 -11.21
CA GLU A 10 3.27 -6.76 -11.51
C GLU A 10 3.20 -7.71 -10.31
N ASN A 11 4.31 -7.88 -9.59
CA ASN A 11 4.34 -8.60 -8.31
C ASN A 11 3.44 -7.94 -7.27
N LEU A 12 3.44 -6.60 -7.19
CA LEU A 12 2.54 -5.87 -6.28
C LEU A 12 1.06 -6.16 -6.59
N LYS A 13 0.65 -6.16 -7.86
CA LYS A 13 -0.73 -6.50 -8.23
C LYS A 13 -1.10 -7.93 -7.87
N LYS A 14 -0.16 -8.88 -7.95
CA LYS A 14 -0.37 -10.29 -7.64
C LYS A 14 -0.42 -10.56 -6.13
N VAL A 15 0.43 -9.89 -5.35
CA VAL A 15 0.54 -10.14 -3.90
C VAL A 15 -0.63 -9.53 -3.13
N LEU A 16 -1.19 -8.40 -3.58
CA LEU A 16 -2.28 -7.72 -2.87
C LEU A 16 -3.54 -8.62 -2.67
N PRO A 17 -4.07 -9.29 -3.71
CA PRO A 17 -5.16 -10.26 -3.54
C PRO A 17 -4.78 -11.43 -2.63
N GLN A 18 -3.59 -12.01 -2.82
CA GLN A 18 -3.11 -13.15 -2.02
C GLN A 18 -2.99 -12.78 -0.53
N ALA A 19 -2.44 -11.59 -0.24
CA ALA A 19 -2.31 -11.08 1.12
C ALA A 19 -3.67 -10.85 1.79
N LEU A 20 -4.68 -10.44 1.02
CA LEU A 20 -6.05 -10.28 1.54
C LEU A 20 -6.75 -11.63 1.79
N GLU A 21 -6.48 -12.62 0.94
CA GLU A 21 -7.05 -13.96 1.04
C GLU A 21 -6.63 -14.64 2.35
N ILE A 22 -5.34 -14.61 2.68
CA ILE A 22 -4.78 -15.21 3.90
C ILE A 22 -5.09 -14.43 5.19
N LEU A 23 -5.59 -13.20 5.08
CA LEU A 23 -5.84 -12.35 6.23
C LEU A 23 -7.13 -12.82 6.91
N GLU A 24 -7.13 -12.96 8.23
CA GLU A 24 -8.34 -13.23 9.00
C GLU A 24 -9.28 -12.00 9.03
N SER A 25 -10.57 -12.21 9.31
CA SER A 25 -11.49 -11.10 9.60
C SER A 25 -10.95 -10.27 10.78
N GLY A 26 -11.00 -8.95 10.68
CA GLY A 26 -10.35 -8.01 11.60
C GLY A 26 -8.84 -7.84 11.40
N GLY A 27 -8.21 -8.64 10.54
CA GLY A 27 -6.80 -8.50 10.17
C GLY A 27 -6.55 -7.22 9.36
N ARG A 28 -5.32 -6.67 9.44
CA ARG A 28 -4.97 -5.41 8.79
C ARG A 28 -3.97 -5.61 7.65
N LEU A 29 -4.29 -5.07 6.49
CA LEU A 29 -3.38 -4.97 5.36
C LEU A 29 -2.76 -3.57 5.32
N VAL A 30 -1.44 -3.50 5.48
CA VAL A 30 -0.68 -2.24 5.50
C VAL A 30 0.39 -2.30 4.41
N VAL A 31 0.44 -1.27 3.57
CA VAL A 31 1.40 -1.17 2.47
C VAL A 31 2.11 0.18 2.52
N ILE A 32 3.43 0.17 2.37
CA ILE A 32 4.26 1.36 2.18
C ILE A 32 4.76 1.36 0.74
N SER A 33 4.52 2.46 0.03
CA SER A 33 4.96 2.66 -1.35
C SER A 33 5.89 3.85 -1.43
N PHE A 34 6.86 3.82 -2.34
CA PHE A 34 7.87 4.89 -2.48
C PHE A 34 7.65 5.73 -3.74
N HIS A 35 6.82 5.27 -4.67
CA HIS A 35 6.49 6.02 -5.88
C HIS A 35 5.00 6.02 -6.21
N SER A 36 4.60 6.89 -7.15
CA SER A 36 3.20 7.19 -7.45
C SER A 36 2.44 6.05 -8.13
N LEU A 37 3.13 5.18 -8.87
CA LEU A 37 2.52 4.04 -9.55
C LEU A 37 2.11 2.95 -8.54
N GLU A 38 2.99 2.59 -7.60
CA GLU A 38 2.67 1.68 -6.49
C GLU A 38 1.50 2.21 -5.65
N ASP A 39 1.58 3.48 -5.19
CA ASP A 39 0.51 4.09 -4.38
C ASP A 39 -0.84 4.03 -5.10
N ARG A 40 -0.84 4.21 -6.42
CA ARG A 40 -2.04 4.14 -7.26
C ARG A 40 -2.60 2.72 -7.31
N ILE A 41 -1.75 1.70 -7.47
CA ILE A 41 -2.17 0.29 -7.47
C ILE A 41 -2.81 -0.07 -6.14
N VAL A 42 -2.15 0.25 -5.02
CA VAL A 42 -2.67 -0.02 -3.66
C VAL A 42 -4.00 0.70 -3.43
N LYS A 43 -4.07 1.99 -3.77
CA LYS A 43 -5.28 2.79 -3.63
C LYS A 43 -6.45 2.19 -4.40
N ASN A 44 -6.21 1.79 -5.65
CA ASN A 44 -7.25 1.23 -6.51
C ASN A 44 -7.71 -0.14 -6.01
N PHE A 45 -6.78 -0.99 -5.58
CA PHE A 45 -7.09 -2.29 -4.97
C PHE A 45 -7.95 -2.14 -3.70
N TYR A 46 -7.58 -1.23 -2.80
CA TYR A 46 -8.39 -0.98 -1.59
C TYR A 46 -9.78 -0.46 -1.94
N ARG A 47 -9.90 0.43 -2.93
CA ARG A 47 -11.22 0.93 -3.38
C ARG A 47 -12.08 -0.16 -4.00
N SER A 48 -11.52 -1.06 -4.80
CA SER A 48 -12.30 -2.14 -5.42
C SER A 48 -12.79 -3.17 -4.40
N ARG A 49 -12.08 -3.35 -3.29
CA ARG A 49 -12.47 -4.27 -2.21
C ARG A 49 -13.28 -3.59 -1.09
N ALA A 50 -13.34 -2.26 -1.06
CA ALA A 50 -14.00 -1.50 -0.01
C ALA A 50 -15.51 -1.79 0.11
N SER A 51 -16.14 -2.18 -0.99
CA SER A 51 -17.55 -2.55 -1.06
C SER A 51 -17.80 -4.05 -0.90
N ILE A 52 -16.75 -4.84 -0.63
CA ILE A 52 -16.81 -6.30 -0.59
C ILE A 52 -16.39 -6.78 0.80
N ASP A 53 -15.11 -6.61 1.16
CA ASP A 53 -14.49 -7.26 2.32
C ASP A 53 -13.36 -6.43 2.96
N LEU A 54 -13.16 -5.18 2.54
CA LEU A 54 -12.19 -4.27 3.15
C LEU A 54 -12.86 -3.01 3.69
N LYS A 55 -12.38 -2.53 4.84
CA LYS A 55 -12.65 -1.17 5.33
C LYS A 55 -11.37 -0.36 5.31
N ILE A 56 -11.35 0.72 4.53
CA ILE A 56 -10.19 1.60 4.40
C ILE A 56 -9.97 2.40 5.69
N LEU A 57 -8.79 2.28 6.29
CA LEU A 57 -8.41 3.02 7.50
C LEU A 57 -7.78 4.38 7.17
N THR A 58 -7.03 4.47 6.06
CA THR A 58 -6.33 5.69 5.63
C THR A 58 -6.93 6.25 4.34
N LYS A 59 -7.76 7.29 4.43
CA LYS A 59 -8.37 7.95 3.25
C LYS A 59 -7.30 8.63 2.37
N LYS A 60 -6.32 9.28 3.00
CA LYS A 60 -5.12 9.84 2.38
C LYS A 60 -3.90 9.00 2.82
N PRO A 61 -2.87 8.85 1.97
CA PRO A 61 -1.66 8.15 2.39
C PRO A 61 -1.00 8.90 3.54
N VAL A 62 -0.45 8.18 4.50
CA VAL A 62 0.34 8.74 5.60
C VAL A 62 1.78 8.84 5.12
N GLY A 63 2.34 10.05 5.12
CA GLY A 63 3.73 10.31 4.75
C GLY A 63 4.65 10.32 5.97
N ALA A 64 5.96 10.28 5.72
CA ALA A 64 6.97 10.42 6.76
C ALA A 64 6.95 11.82 7.39
N SER A 65 7.30 11.89 8.68
CA SER A 65 7.44 13.16 9.40
C SER A 65 8.71 13.91 8.99
N SER A 66 8.81 15.20 9.33
CA SER A 66 10.00 16.00 9.01
C SER A 66 11.22 15.51 9.79
N GLU A 67 11.01 15.04 11.02
CA GLU A 67 12.00 14.43 11.90
C GLU A 67 12.49 13.09 11.32
N GLU A 68 11.58 12.24 10.86
CA GLU A 68 11.91 10.98 10.20
C GLU A 68 12.73 11.22 8.92
N ILE A 69 12.37 12.21 8.11
CA ILE A 69 13.11 12.51 6.87
C ILE A 69 14.54 13.00 7.16
N LYS A 70 14.75 13.72 8.27
CA LYS A 70 16.10 14.14 8.69
C LYS A 70 16.97 12.94 9.08
N ILE A 71 16.40 11.98 9.82
CA ILE A 71 17.12 10.77 10.28
C ILE A 71 17.26 9.74 9.15
N ASN A 72 16.23 9.60 8.31
CA ASN A 72 16.17 8.70 7.18
C ASN A 72 15.64 9.42 5.92
N PRO A 73 16.53 10.03 5.12
CA PRO A 73 16.15 10.72 3.89
C PRO A 73 15.39 9.86 2.88
N ARG A 74 15.55 8.53 2.91
CA ARG A 74 14.82 7.60 2.01
C ARG A 74 13.32 7.53 2.31
N SER A 75 12.89 7.90 3.51
CA SER A 75 11.46 7.95 3.87
C SER A 75 10.70 9.11 3.21
N ARG A 76 11.38 10.09 2.61
CA ARG A 76 10.75 11.30 2.04
C ARG A 76 9.61 10.99 1.07
N SER A 77 9.72 9.92 0.28
CA SER A 77 8.70 9.55 -0.71
C SER A 77 7.75 8.44 -0.23
N ALA A 78 7.93 7.95 1.00
CA ALA A 78 7.12 6.89 1.58
C ALA A 78 5.66 7.33 1.75
N LYS A 79 4.75 6.45 1.35
CA LYS A 79 3.29 6.61 1.43
C LYS A 79 2.70 5.34 2.00
N LEU A 80 2.21 5.42 3.22
CA LEU A 80 1.56 4.32 3.91
C LEU A 80 0.05 4.34 3.67
N ARG A 81 -0.51 3.16 3.37
CA ARG A 81 -1.96 2.93 3.32
C ARG A 81 -2.34 1.69 4.13
N ALA A 82 -3.42 1.79 4.88
CA ALA A 82 -3.96 0.69 5.69
C ALA A 82 -5.45 0.44 5.43
N ALA A 83 -5.83 -0.83 5.46
CA ALA A 83 -7.21 -1.30 5.44
C ALA A 83 -7.37 -2.49 6.41
N ILE A 84 -8.59 -2.74 6.87
CA ILE A 84 -8.94 -3.88 7.74
C ILE A 84 -9.90 -4.81 6.97
N LYS A 85 -9.67 -6.12 7.03
CA LYS A 85 -10.60 -7.12 6.48
C LYS A 85 -11.84 -7.21 7.37
N LEU A 86 -13.00 -7.24 6.73
CA LEU A 86 -14.29 -7.39 7.39
C LEU A 86 -14.60 -8.88 7.59
#